data_AF-A0A126YYM0-F1
#
_entry.id   AF-A0A126YYM0-F1
#
_cell.length_a   1.000
_cell.length_b   1.000
_cell.length_c   1.000
_cell.angle_alpha   90.00
_cell.angle_beta   90.00
_cell.angle_gamma   90.00
#
_symmetry.space_group_name_H-M   'P 1'
#
loop_
_entity.id
_entity.type
_entity.pdbx_description
1 polymer ?
#
loop_
_entity_poly.entity_id
_entity_poly.type
_entity_poly.pdbx_seq_one_letter_code
_entity_poly.pdbx_strand_id
1 'polypeptide(L)'
;MFGMTFEQDDDDRAIATILREANKGHSAALMADTDPTGLCMPNVAVYLLRKSSKSVRLTSESSVDNLSAAFFLFLSYDVWDRALRIAREVADIPKLRWGQFEPLRDMLQGARWYAARHGLHEIVDELAASAFQPSDYEPLFMDGGILKRPLDKPSSRANVGLDPSRPNDAYPTNDRPLHFLDDLAMMSTMWGYGGSKEWPVERLEAERERLEAAMKELPGMAPLG
;
A
#
# COMPACT_ATOMS: atom_id res chain seq x y z
N MET A 1 -1.97 40.36 -1.31
CA MET A 1 -1.86 38.96 -1.78
C MET A 1 -0.39 38.54 -1.66
N PHE A 2 0.08 38.26 -0.44
CA PHE A 2 1.46 37.85 -0.11
C PHE A 2 1.44 37.15 1.26
N GLY A 3 0.80 35.97 1.33
CA GLY A 3 0.68 35.20 2.58
C GLY A 3 0.85 33.69 2.40
N MET A 4 1.13 33.21 1.19
CA MET A 4 1.19 31.77 0.88
C MET A 4 2.61 31.18 0.90
N THR A 5 3.67 31.97 1.13
CA THR A 5 5.05 31.49 0.98
C THR A 5 5.72 31.02 2.27
N PHE A 6 5.36 31.56 3.43
CA PHE A 6 6.06 31.22 4.69
C PHE A 6 5.57 29.92 5.34
N GLU A 7 4.27 29.65 5.33
CA GLU A 7 3.71 28.41 5.93
C GLU A 7 4.10 27.16 5.12
N GLN A 8 4.09 27.26 3.78
CA GLN A 8 4.49 26.15 2.92
C GLN A 8 5.98 25.79 3.07
N ASP A 9 6.86 26.78 3.23
CA ASP A 9 8.30 26.56 3.45
C ASP A 9 8.62 25.91 4.82
N ASP A 10 7.76 26.11 5.82
CA ASP A 10 7.91 25.49 7.14
C ASP A 10 7.35 24.07 7.15
N ASP A 11 6.22 23.81 6.48
CA ASP A 11 5.67 22.47 6.30
C ASP A 11 6.60 21.57 5.48
N ASP A 12 7.15 22.05 4.35
CA ASP A 12 8.10 21.30 3.54
C ASP A 12 9.37 20.94 4.33
N ARG A 13 9.82 21.85 5.20
CA ARG A 13 10.97 21.61 6.09
C ARG A 13 10.64 20.57 7.16
N ALA A 14 9.45 20.62 7.73
CA ALA A 14 8.99 19.65 8.72
C ALA A 14 8.87 18.25 8.10
N ILE A 15 8.26 18.14 6.92
CA ILE A 15 8.16 16.89 6.14
C ILE A 15 9.56 16.33 5.87
N ALA A 16 10.46 17.15 5.33
CA ALA A 16 11.82 16.72 5.02
C ALA A 16 12.60 16.27 6.26
N THR A 17 12.34 16.89 7.42
CA THR A 17 12.96 16.51 8.69
C THR A 17 12.47 15.15 9.16
N ILE A 18 11.15 14.96 9.24
CA ILE A 18 10.52 13.70 9.63
C ILE A 18 10.99 12.56 8.74
N LEU A 19 10.93 12.73 7.40
CA LEU A 19 11.32 11.67 6.48
C LEU A 19 12.81 11.33 6.57
N ARG A 20 13.68 12.33 6.84
CA ARG A 20 15.12 12.09 7.02
C ARG A 20 15.43 11.34 8.31
N GLU A 21 14.77 11.72 9.41
CA GLU A 21 14.90 11.02 10.70
C GLU A 21 14.37 9.60 10.60
N ALA A 22 13.19 9.44 10.01
CA ALA A 22 12.59 8.13 9.77
C ALA A 22 13.49 7.25 8.90
N ASN A 23 14.07 7.83 7.83
CA ASN A 23 15.02 7.12 6.99
C ASN A 23 16.25 6.63 7.77
N LYS A 24 16.75 7.42 8.73
CA LYS A 24 17.89 7.02 9.57
C LYS A 24 17.50 5.92 10.58
N GLY A 25 16.29 5.98 11.13
CA GLY A 25 15.81 5.08 12.18
C GLY A 25 15.31 3.73 11.67
N HIS A 26 14.57 3.71 10.56
CA HIS A 26 13.74 2.56 10.18
C HIS A 26 14.16 1.87 8.87
N SER A 27 14.91 2.54 7.99
CA SER A 27 15.14 2.02 6.63
C SER A 27 15.82 0.65 6.61
N ALA A 28 16.77 0.41 7.53
CA ALA A 28 17.48 -0.87 7.60
C ALA A 28 16.57 -2.03 8.03
N ALA A 29 15.69 -1.79 9.01
CA ALA A 29 14.71 -2.78 9.46
C ALA A 29 13.70 -3.09 8.34
N LEU A 30 13.15 -2.04 7.70
CA LEU A 30 12.23 -2.17 6.56
C LEU A 30 12.86 -2.92 5.38
N MET A 31 14.15 -2.69 5.10
CA MET A 31 14.89 -3.46 4.08
C MET A 31 15.01 -4.94 4.44
N ALA A 32 15.35 -5.24 5.69
CA ALA A 32 15.49 -6.62 6.15
C ALA A 32 14.16 -7.39 6.12
N ASP A 33 13.04 -6.69 6.34
CA ASP A 33 11.71 -7.29 6.29
C ASP A 33 11.10 -7.39 4.89
N THR A 34 11.66 -6.71 3.90
CA THR A 34 11.27 -6.87 2.49
C THR A 34 12.13 -7.88 1.73
N ASP A 35 13.13 -8.49 2.37
CA ASP A 35 13.96 -9.54 1.77
C ASP A 35 13.11 -10.79 1.43
N PRO A 36 13.00 -11.18 0.15
CA PRO A 36 12.22 -12.35 -0.25
C PRO A 36 12.91 -13.68 0.04
N THR A 37 14.12 -13.68 0.60
CA THR A 37 14.86 -14.90 0.91
C THR A 37 14.07 -15.82 1.84
N GLY A 38 13.89 -17.07 1.43
CA GLY A 38 13.15 -18.08 2.18
C GLY A 38 11.63 -18.03 2.01
N LEU A 39 11.08 -17.11 1.20
CA LEU A 39 9.65 -17.05 0.91
C LEU A 39 9.27 -17.92 -0.29
N CYS A 40 8.18 -18.67 -0.17
CA CYS A 40 7.57 -19.38 -1.29
C CYS A 40 6.58 -18.45 -2.00
N MET A 41 7.10 -17.49 -2.76
CA MET A 41 6.29 -16.52 -3.50
C MET A 41 6.52 -16.62 -5.02
N PRO A 42 5.52 -16.26 -5.84
CA PRO A 42 5.64 -16.29 -7.29
C PRO A 42 6.75 -15.36 -7.82
N ASN A 43 7.32 -15.69 -8.97
CA ASN A 43 8.49 -14.98 -9.51
C ASN A 43 8.28 -13.46 -9.67
N VAL A 44 7.09 -13.03 -10.07
CA VAL A 44 6.78 -11.60 -10.23
C VAL A 44 6.68 -10.92 -8.86
N ALA A 45 6.06 -11.57 -7.87
CA ALA A 45 6.03 -11.06 -6.51
C ALA A 45 7.45 -10.95 -5.91
N VAL A 46 8.29 -11.97 -6.09
CA VAL A 46 9.71 -11.93 -5.68
C VAL A 46 10.46 -10.80 -6.38
N TYR A 47 10.21 -10.55 -7.66
CA TYR A 47 10.81 -9.42 -8.37
C TYR A 47 10.44 -8.08 -7.74
N LEU A 48 9.15 -7.87 -7.41
CA LEU A 48 8.67 -6.65 -6.75
C LEU A 48 9.26 -6.49 -5.34
N LEU A 49 9.32 -7.56 -4.54
CA LEU A 49 9.98 -7.56 -3.24
C LEU A 49 11.45 -7.16 -3.34
N ARG A 50 12.18 -7.68 -4.34
CA ARG A 50 13.59 -7.32 -4.59
C ARG A 50 13.79 -5.85 -5.00
N LYS A 51 12.78 -5.18 -5.58
CA LYS A 51 12.87 -3.74 -5.85
C LYS A 51 12.89 -2.96 -4.55
N SER A 52 12.08 -3.36 -3.57
CA SER A 52 12.01 -2.74 -2.25
C SER A 52 13.26 -3.04 -1.39
N SER A 53 13.69 -4.31 -1.33
CA SER A 53 14.73 -4.76 -0.39
C SER A 53 16.15 -4.23 -0.68
N LYS A 54 16.41 -3.72 -1.89
CA LYS A 54 17.74 -3.20 -2.26
C LYS A 54 18.10 -1.89 -1.57
N SER A 55 17.11 -1.01 -1.35
CA SER A 55 17.32 0.30 -0.74
C SER A 55 15.97 0.91 -0.41
N VAL A 56 15.50 0.76 0.83
CA VAL A 56 14.35 1.53 1.31
C VAL A 56 14.83 2.94 1.64
N ARG A 57 14.26 3.94 0.97
CA ARG A 57 14.52 5.36 1.19
C ARG A 57 13.21 6.10 1.42
N LEU A 58 12.90 6.43 2.67
CA LEU A 58 11.64 7.09 3.03
C LEU A 58 11.55 8.54 2.51
N THR A 59 12.67 9.12 2.06
CA THR A 59 12.70 10.42 1.38
C THR A 59 12.41 10.34 -0.12
N SER A 60 12.21 9.14 -0.67
CA SER A 60 12.00 8.90 -2.10
C SER A 60 10.62 8.27 -2.33
N GLU A 61 9.73 8.99 -3.00
CA GLU A 61 8.37 8.53 -3.36
C GLU A 61 8.40 7.12 -3.99
N SER A 62 9.18 6.94 -5.05
CA SER A 62 9.32 5.63 -5.71
C SER A 62 9.82 4.51 -4.80
N SER A 63 10.58 4.81 -3.75
CA SER A 63 11.02 3.80 -2.80
C SER A 63 9.94 3.46 -1.80
N VAL A 64 9.11 4.43 -1.41
CA VAL A 64 7.95 4.24 -0.55
C VAL A 64 6.86 3.46 -1.30
N ASP A 65 6.65 3.74 -2.59
CA ASP A 65 5.72 2.97 -3.43
C ASP A 65 6.14 1.51 -3.54
N ASN A 66 7.43 1.24 -3.76
CA ASN A 66 7.96 -0.12 -3.78
C ASN A 66 7.80 -0.82 -2.42
N LEU A 67 7.94 -0.08 -1.30
CA LEU A 67 7.69 -0.60 0.04
C LEU A 67 6.21 -0.94 0.25
N SER A 68 5.30 -0.05 -0.15
CA SER A 68 3.86 -0.28 -0.10
C SER A 68 3.45 -1.50 -0.91
N ALA A 69 3.92 -1.60 -2.16
CA ALA A 69 3.68 -2.76 -3.01
C ALA A 69 4.19 -4.07 -2.37
N ALA A 70 5.38 -4.06 -1.79
CA ALA A 70 5.93 -5.20 -1.07
C ALA A 70 5.06 -5.59 0.14
N PHE A 71 4.63 -4.61 0.92
CA PHE A 71 3.76 -4.81 2.07
C PHE A 71 2.41 -5.44 1.69
N PHE A 72 1.75 -4.92 0.66
CA PHE A 72 0.46 -5.47 0.20
C PHE A 72 0.59 -6.84 -0.46
N LEU A 73 1.76 -7.16 -1.04
CA LEU A 73 2.07 -8.54 -1.44
C LEU A 73 2.17 -9.46 -0.22
N PHE A 74 2.83 -9.06 0.86
CA PHE A 74 2.90 -9.89 2.06
C PHE A 74 1.50 -10.18 2.63
N LEU A 75 0.64 -9.16 2.70
CA LEU A 75 -0.76 -9.38 3.13
C LEU A 75 -1.50 -10.32 2.16
N SER A 76 -1.35 -10.11 0.86
CA SER A 76 -2.05 -10.92 -0.15
C SER A 76 -1.61 -12.38 -0.15
N TYR A 77 -0.38 -12.71 0.26
CA TYR A 77 0.15 -14.08 0.29
C TYR A 77 0.29 -14.64 1.72
N ASP A 78 -0.45 -14.08 2.68
CA ASP A 78 -0.48 -14.53 4.08
C ASP A 78 0.90 -14.58 4.77
N VAL A 79 1.83 -13.72 4.32
CA VAL A 79 3.17 -13.54 4.93
C VAL A 79 3.07 -12.53 6.08
N TRP A 80 2.15 -12.80 7.01
CA TRP A 80 1.72 -11.86 8.04
C TRP A 80 2.86 -11.39 8.95
N ASP A 81 3.74 -12.27 9.38
CA ASP A 81 4.83 -11.93 10.31
C ASP A 81 5.75 -10.83 9.75
N ARG A 82 5.98 -10.82 8.43
CA ARG A 82 6.79 -9.78 7.76
C ARG A 82 6.00 -8.48 7.65
N ALA A 83 4.74 -8.57 7.23
CA ALA A 83 3.86 -7.40 7.16
C ALA A 83 3.70 -6.70 8.51
N LEU A 84 3.47 -7.45 9.59
CA LEU A 84 3.29 -6.89 10.93
C LEU A 84 4.54 -6.16 11.43
N ARG A 85 5.75 -6.68 11.17
CA ARG A 85 6.99 -5.98 11.55
C ARG A 85 7.16 -4.67 10.78
N ILE A 86 6.86 -4.65 9.49
CA ILE A 86 6.84 -3.41 8.69
C ILE A 86 5.80 -2.43 9.26
N ALA A 87 4.59 -2.90 9.56
CA ALA A 87 3.54 -2.05 10.11
C ALA A 87 3.95 -1.40 11.44
N ARG A 88 4.63 -2.14 12.33
CA ARG A 88 5.16 -1.62 13.59
C ARG A 88 6.25 -0.57 13.37
N GLU A 89 7.20 -0.83 12.48
CA GLU A 89 8.22 0.17 12.11
C GLU A 89 7.58 1.45 11.53
N VAL A 90 6.53 1.30 10.72
CA VAL A 90 5.80 2.43 10.14
C VAL A 90 4.95 3.16 11.19
N ALA A 91 4.46 2.46 12.22
CA ALA A 91 3.66 3.04 13.28
C ALA A 91 4.46 4.06 14.11
N ASP A 92 5.76 3.84 14.26
CA ASP A 92 6.68 4.71 15.00
C ASP A 92 7.06 6.00 14.26
N ILE A 93 6.80 6.08 12.95
CA ILE A 93 7.11 7.26 12.13
C ILE A 93 6.03 8.33 12.36
N PRO A 94 6.38 9.55 12.82
CA PRO A 94 5.43 10.66 12.90
C PRO A 94 4.85 11.01 11.53
N LYS A 95 3.56 11.34 11.45
CA LYS A 95 2.88 11.67 10.19
C LYS A 95 2.20 13.02 10.29
N LEU A 96 2.39 13.87 9.27
CA LEU A 96 1.62 15.12 9.08
C LEU A 96 0.47 14.85 8.11
N ARG A 97 -0.59 15.67 8.09
CA ARG A 97 -1.77 15.56 7.17
C ARG A 97 -1.47 15.77 5.67
N TRP A 98 -0.25 15.47 5.22
CA TRP A 98 0.23 15.65 3.86
C TRP A 98 0.25 14.31 3.09
N GLY A 99 0.08 14.41 1.76
CA GLY A 99 -0.01 13.28 0.85
C GLY A 99 1.22 12.36 0.85
N GLN A 100 2.41 12.92 1.14
CA GLN A 100 3.66 12.15 1.21
C GLN A 100 3.64 11.04 2.29
N PHE A 101 2.74 11.13 3.27
CA PHE A 101 2.58 10.12 4.31
C PHE A 101 1.43 9.13 4.02
N GLU A 102 0.72 9.26 2.89
CA GLU A 102 -0.41 8.39 2.51
C GLU A 102 -0.01 6.92 2.41
N PRO A 103 1.07 6.54 1.71
CA PRO A 103 1.44 5.13 1.64
C PRO A 103 1.76 4.52 3.02
N LEU A 104 2.26 5.33 3.96
CA LEU A 104 2.51 4.88 5.32
C LEU A 104 1.19 4.61 6.07
N ARG A 105 0.18 5.46 5.86
CA ARG A 105 -1.17 5.23 6.41
C ARG A 105 -1.82 4.01 5.78
N ASP A 106 -1.70 3.86 4.46
CA ASP A 106 -2.26 2.73 3.74
C ASP A 106 -1.70 1.41 4.28
N MET A 107 -0.39 1.31 4.52
CA MET A 107 0.21 0.13 5.14
C MET A 107 -0.37 -0.16 6.54
N LEU A 108 -0.50 0.86 7.39
CA LEU A 108 -1.10 0.67 8.72
C LEU A 108 -2.56 0.22 8.64
N GLN A 109 -3.34 0.82 7.74
CA GLN A 109 -4.73 0.44 7.55
C GLN A 109 -4.86 -0.96 6.92
N GLY A 110 -3.94 -1.35 6.04
CA GLY A 110 -3.85 -2.69 5.49
C GLY A 110 -3.57 -3.74 6.56
N ALA A 111 -2.62 -3.48 7.47
CA ALA A 111 -2.37 -4.34 8.62
C ALA A 111 -3.59 -4.46 9.54
N ARG A 112 -4.27 -3.33 9.84
CA ARG A 112 -5.49 -3.32 10.66
C ARG A 112 -6.61 -4.11 10.01
N TRP A 113 -6.83 -3.94 8.71
CA TRP A 113 -7.82 -4.71 7.96
C TRP A 113 -7.54 -6.22 8.01
N TYR A 114 -6.28 -6.62 7.74
CA TYR A 114 -5.89 -8.03 7.80
C TYR A 114 -6.08 -8.60 9.20
N ALA A 115 -5.63 -7.88 10.24
CA ALA A 115 -5.78 -8.28 11.63
C ALA A 115 -7.25 -8.45 12.05
N ALA A 116 -8.11 -7.50 11.69
CA ALA A 116 -9.54 -7.57 11.97
C ALA A 116 -10.20 -8.81 11.34
N ARG A 117 -9.86 -9.11 10.08
CA ARG A 117 -10.38 -10.28 9.36
C ARG A 117 -9.95 -11.62 9.98
N HIS A 118 -8.78 -11.65 10.61
CA HIS A 118 -8.23 -12.83 11.27
C HIS A 118 -8.52 -12.88 12.78
N GLY A 119 -9.33 -11.96 13.32
CA GLY A 119 -9.69 -11.93 14.74
C GLY A 119 -8.55 -11.49 15.68
N LEU A 120 -7.52 -10.83 15.15
CA LEU A 120 -6.35 -10.34 15.90
C LEU A 120 -6.63 -8.93 16.46
N HIS A 121 -7.64 -8.81 17.33
CA HIS A 121 -8.14 -7.51 17.82
C HIS A 121 -7.07 -6.69 18.55
N GLU A 122 -6.15 -7.34 19.27
CA GLU A 122 -5.05 -6.69 19.97
C GLU A 122 -4.14 -5.90 19.01
N ILE A 123 -3.93 -6.39 17.79
CA ILE A 123 -3.12 -5.70 16.77
C ILE A 123 -3.90 -4.53 16.16
N VAL A 124 -5.21 -4.67 16.00
CA VAL A 124 -6.07 -3.58 15.51
C VAL A 124 -5.99 -2.38 16.45
N ASP A 125 -6.04 -2.64 17.76
CA ASP A 125 -5.94 -1.63 18.82
C ASP A 125 -4.52 -1.05 18.91
N GLU A 126 -3.49 -1.91 18.86
CA GLU A 126 -2.08 -1.50 18.87
C GLU A 126 -1.78 -0.45 17.78
N LEU A 127 -2.27 -0.68 16.56
CA LEU A 127 -1.97 0.18 15.41
C LEU A 127 -2.91 1.38 15.26
N ALA A 128 -4.01 1.45 16.03
CA ALA A 128 -5.07 2.43 15.80
C ALA A 128 -4.58 3.88 15.87
N ALA A 129 -3.83 4.25 16.92
CA ALA A 129 -3.37 5.63 17.12
C ALA A 129 -2.52 6.13 15.95
N SER A 130 -1.57 5.33 15.47
CA SER A 130 -0.68 5.72 14.37
C SER A 130 -1.38 5.68 13.01
N ALA A 131 -2.38 4.83 12.82
CA ALA A 131 -3.12 4.70 11.56
C ALA A 131 -4.04 5.90 11.26
N PHE A 132 -4.47 6.63 12.30
CA PHE A 132 -5.29 7.83 12.21
C PHE A 132 -4.51 9.10 12.58
N GLN A 133 -3.17 9.09 12.43
CA GLN A 133 -2.36 10.27 12.70
C GLN A 133 -2.22 11.17 11.45
N PRO A 134 -2.37 12.50 11.58
CA PRO A 134 -2.99 13.20 12.71
C PRO A 134 -4.51 12.98 12.72
N SER A 135 -5.16 13.18 13.87
CA SER A 135 -6.58 12.86 14.05
C SER A 135 -7.55 13.68 13.20
N ASP A 136 -7.07 14.76 12.57
CA ASP A 136 -7.82 15.61 11.64
C ASP A 136 -7.52 15.31 10.16
N TYR A 137 -6.71 14.30 9.86
CA TYR A 137 -6.47 13.89 8.48
C TYR A 137 -7.69 13.16 7.90
N GLU A 138 -8.11 13.59 6.71
CA GLU A 138 -9.14 12.94 5.92
C GLU A 138 -8.56 12.54 4.55
N PRO A 139 -8.71 11.27 4.11
CA PRO A 139 -8.25 10.85 2.79
C PRO A 139 -9.01 11.57 1.67
N LEU A 140 -8.29 12.08 0.67
CA LEU A 140 -8.90 12.82 -0.46
C LEU A 140 -9.60 11.90 -1.49
N PHE A 141 -9.54 10.59 -1.29
CA PHE A 141 -9.95 9.57 -2.25
C PHE A 141 -11.11 8.69 -1.78
N MET A 142 -11.86 9.14 -0.76
CA MET A 142 -12.98 8.38 -0.19
C MET A 142 -14.13 8.12 -1.19
N ASP A 143 -14.22 8.87 -2.28
CA ASP A 143 -15.17 8.62 -3.38
C ASP A 143 -14.69 7.52 -4.36
N GLY A 144 -13.44 7.07 -4.21
CA GLY A 144 -12.77 6.12 -5.08
C GLY A 144 -12.50 6.64 -6.50
N GLY A 145 -12.52 7.96 -6.71
CA GLY A 145 -12.35 8.59 -8.03
C GLY A 145 -10.98 8.34 -8.67
N ILE A 146 -9.95 8.10 -7.84
CA ILE A 146 -8.58 7.84 -8.29
C ILE A 146 -8.18 6.36 -8.28
N LEU A 147 -9.08 5.44 -7.90
CA LEU A 147 -8.87 3.99 -8.02
C LEU A 147 -8.64 3.62 -9.49
N LYS A 148 -7.65 2.75 -9.75
CA LYS A 148 -7.28 2.27 -11.09
C LYS A 148 -8.34 1.34 -11.68
N ARG A 149 -9.03 0.58 -10.83
CA ARG A 149 -10.11 -0.36 -11.15
C ARG A 149 -9.73 -1.30 -12.30
N PRO A 150 -8.67 -2.12 -12.13
CA PRO A 150 -8.08 -2.91 -13.22
C PRO A 150 -9.07 -3.89 -13.86
N LEU A 151 -10.18 -4.22 -13.19
CA LEU A 151 -11.16 -5.20 -13.65
C LEU A 151 -12.42 -4.61 -14.28
N ASP A 152 -12.65 -3.30 -14.17
CA ASP A 152 -13.98 -2.70 -14.44
C ASP A 152 -14.20 -2.31 -15.90
N LYS A 153 -13.14 -1.92 -16.60
CA LYS A 153 -13.22 -1.46 -18.00
C LYS A 153 -12.41 -2.39 -18.91
N PRO A 154 -12.87 -2.66 -20.14
CA PRO A 154 -12.10 -3.44 -21.11
C PRO A 154 -10.66 -2.92 -21.31
N SER A 155 -10.47 -1.60 -21.36
CA SER A 155 -9.15 -0.99 -21.46
C SER A 155 -8.27 -1.27 -20.24
N SER A 156 -8.82 -1.16 -19.02
CA SER A 156 -8.06 -1.44 -17.79
C SER A 156 -7.68 -2.92 -17.71
N ARG A 157 -8.59 -3.81 -18.11
CA ARG A 157 -8.33 -5.25 -18.19
C ARG A 157 -7.24 -5.59 -19.21
N ALA A 158 -7.27 -4.95 -20.38
CA ALA A 158 -6.24 -5.09 -21.40
C ALA A 158 -4.86 -4.64 -20.89
N ASN A 159 -4.81 -3.50 -20.19
CA ASN A 159 -3.59 -2.96 -19.61
C ASN A 159 -2.91 -3.93 -18.61
N VAL A 160 -3.70 -4.68 -17.84
CA VAL A 160 -3.16 -5.70 -16.91
C VAL A 160 -3.03 -7.08 -17.56
N GLY A 161 -3.20 -7.20 -18.87
CA GLY A 161 -3.02 -8.44 -19.62
C GLY A 161 -4.12 -9.49 -19.42
N LEU A 162 -5.31 -9.07 -18.96
CA LEU A 162 -6.50 -9.92 -18.80
C LEU A 162 -7.45 -9.89 -20.01
N ASP A 163 -7.10 -9.12 -21.06
CA ASP A 163 -7.78 -9.15 -22.36
C ASP A 163 -6.85 -9.73 -23.44
N PRO A 164 -7.03 -11.01 -23.83
CA PRO A 164 -6.19 -11.65 -24.84
C PRO A 164 -6.40 -11.08 -26.26
N SER A 165 -7.49 -10.33 -26.50
CA SER A 165 -7.76 -9.72 -27.79
C SER A 165 -6.97 -8.42 -28.03
N ARG A 166 -6.35 -7.87 -26.97
CA ARG A 166 -5.59 -6.61 -26.99
C ARG A 166 -4.20 -6.74 -26.37
N PRO A 167 -3.35 -7.68 -26.84
CA PRO A 167 -2.08 -8.01 -26.18
C PRO A 167 -1.06 -6.85 -26.19
N ASN A 168 -1.15 -5.94 -27.15
CA ASN A 168 -0.22 -4.81 -27.31
C ASN A 168 -0.50 -3.66 -26.34
N ASP A 169 -1.66 -3.66 -25.68
CA ASP A 169 -2.03 -2.64 -24.69
C ASP A 169 -1.54 -3.01 -23.29
N ALA A 170 -1.08 -4.25 -23.10
CA ALA A 170 -0.67 -4.75 -21.79
C ALA A 170 0.66 -4.14 -21.34
N TYR A 171 0.69 -3.68 -20.08
CA TYR A 171 1.91 -3.29 -19.40
C TYR A 171 2.91 -4.47 -19.31
N PRO A 172 4.20 -4.20 -19.07
CA PRO A 172 5.18 -5.25 -18.77
C PRO A 172 4.67 -6.16 -17.66
N THR A 173 4.89 -7.48 -17.78
CA THR A 173 4.35 -8.50 -16.85
C THR A 173 4.61 -8.16 -15.38
N ASN A 174 5.79 -7.61 -15.08
CA ASN A 174 6.20 -7.29 -13.73
C ASN A 174 5.49 -6.07 -13.12
N ASP A 175 4.89 -5.21 -13.96
CA ASP A 175 4.24 -3.97 -13.51
C ASP A 175 2.72 -4.14 -13.39
N ARG A 176 2.13 -5.17 -14.01
CA ARG A 176 0.68 -5.43 -14.01
C ARG A 176 0.08 -5.55 -12.59
N PRO A 177 0.74 -6.22 -11.61
CA PRO A 177 0.18 -6.33 -10.26
C PRO A 177 0.08 -5.00 -9.52
N LEU A 178 0.90 -3.99 -9.88
CA LEU A 178 0.95 -2.72 -9.16
C LEU A 178 -0.41 -2.02 -9.15
N HIS A 179 -1.18 -2.11 -10.24
CA HIS A 179 -2.53 -1.53 -10.30
C HIS A 179 -3.51 -2.16 -9.30
N PHE A 180 -3.33 -3.44 -8.96
CA PHE A 180 -4.14 -4.11 -7.95
C PHE A 180 -3.66 -3.71 -6.56
N LEU A 181 -2.34 -3.69 -6.33
CA LEU A 181 -1.75 -3.34 -5.05
C LEU A 181 -2.05 -1.88 -4.65
N ASP A 182 -2.03 -0.95 -5.59
CA ASP A 182 -2.42 0.45 -5.37
C ASP A 182 -3.88 0.55 -4.91
N ASP A 183 -4.81 -0.11 -5.61
CA ASP A 183 -6.23 -0.11 -5.24
C ASP A 183 -6.44 -0.80 -3.87
N LEU A 184 -5.73 -1.90 -3.59
CA LEU A 184 -5.76 -2.56 -2.27
C LEU A 184 -5.20 -1.63 -1.18
N ALA A 185 -4.17 -0.83 -1.44
CA ALA A 185 -3.65 0.13 -0.49
C ALA A 185 -4.73 1.15 -0.11
N MET A 186 -5.29 1.80 -1.11
CA MET A 186 -6.32 2.81 -0.97
C MET A 186 -7.59 2.28 -0.30
N MET A 187 -8.07 1.11 -0.71
CA MET A 187 -9.27 0.50 -0.14
C MET A 187 -9.09 0.13 1.34
N SER A 188 -7.85 -0.19 1.78
CA SER A 188 -7.59 -0.41 3.21
C SER A 188 -7.82 0.86 4.01
N THR A 189 -7.34 2.00 3.50
CA THR A 189 -7.57 3.30 4.12
C THR A 189 -9.04 3.67 4.09
N MET A 190 -9.73 3.51 2.95
CA MET A 190 -11.18 3.76 2.89
C MET A 190 -11.95 2.92 3.92
N TRP A 191 -11.59 1.64 4.08
CA TRP A 191 -12.17 0.75 5.10
C TRP A 191 -11.89 1.26 6.52
N GLY A 192 -10.65 1.66 6.80
CA GLY A 192 -10.24 2.17 8.11
C GLY A 192 -11.02 3.42 8.54
N TYR A 193 -11.45 4.24 7.59
CA TYR A 193 -12.28 5.43 7.83
C TYR A 193 -13.79 5.16 7.76
N GLY A 194 -14.21 3.90 7.72
CA GLY A 194 -15.63 3.49 7.73
C GLY A 194 -16.31 3.51 6.36
N GLY A 195 -15.54 3.63 5.28
CA GLY A 195 -16.05 3.71 3.92
C GLY A 195 -16.72 5.05 3.59
N SER A 196 -17.47 5.05 2.50
CA SER A 196 -18.25 6.19 2.03
C SER A 196 -19.61 5.75 1.49
N LYS A 197 -20.45 6.69 1.08
CA LYS A 197 -21.74 6.36 0.45
C LYS A 197 -21.55 5.57 -0.84
N GLU A 198 -20.55 5.94 -1.64
CA GLU A 198 -20.19 5.29 -2.89
C GLU A 198 -19.49 3.95 -2.65
N TRP A 199 -18.68 3.87 -1.58
CA TRP A 199 -17.89 2.72 -1.19
C TRP A 199 -18.14 2.31 0.27
N PRO A 200 -19.30 1.72 0.58
CA PRO A 200 -19.56 1.21 1.93
C PRO A 200 -18.61 0.07 2.28
N VAL A 201 -18.40 -0.17 3.57
CA VAL A 201 -17.45 -1.18 4.10
C VAL A 201 -17.65 -2.55 3.45
N GLU A 202 -18.88 -3.02 3.32
CA GLU A 202 -19.18 -4.33 2.75
C GLU A 202 -18.78 -4.41 1.27
N ARG A 203 -18.95 -3.30 0.53
CA ARG A 203 -18.51 -3.21 -0.87
C ARG A 203 -16.98 -3.21 -0.96
N LEU A 204 -16.30 -2.49 -0.07
CA LEU A 204 -14.84 -2.46 -0.03
C LEU A 204 -14.28 -3.86 0.22
N GLU A 205 -14.82 -4.59 1.19
CA GLU A 205 -14.38 -5.96 1.51
C GLU A 205 -14.56 -6.92 0.34
N ALA A 206 -15.74 -6.91 -0.29
CA ALA A 206 -16.02 -7.75 -1.46
C ALA A 206 -15.11 -7.41 -2.66
N GLU A 207 -14.84 -6.13 -2.88
CA GLU A 207 -13.99 -5.69 -3.98
C GLU A 207 -12.52 -6.04 -3.74
N ARG A 208 -12.02 -5.92 -2.50
CA ARG A 208 -10.66 -6.37 -2.15
C ARG A 208 -10.47 -7.85 -2.44
N GLU A 209 -11.40 -8.70 -2.00
CA GLU A 209 -11.33 -10.14 -2.28
C GLU A 209 -11.26 -10.43 -3.79
N ARG A 210 -12.09 -9.72 -4.57
CA ARG A 210 -12.10 -9.84 -6.03
C ARG A 210 -10.77 -9.42 -6.66
N LEU A 211 -10.19 -8.30 -6.20
CA LEU A 211 -8.91 -7.79 -6.69
C LEU A 211 -7.75 -8.70 -6.29
N GLU A 212 -7.69 -9.17 -5.05
CA GLU A 212 -6.66 -10.09 -4.56
C GLU A 212 -6.69 -11.42 -5.33
N ALA A 213 -7.88 -11.99 -5.56
CA ALA A 213 -8.03 -13.21 -6.36
C ALA A 213 -7.56 -13.00 -7.80
N ALA A 214 -8.02 -11.93 -8.47
CA ALA A 214 -7.65 -11.66 -9.85
C ALA A 214 -6.15 -11.32 -10.02
N MET A 215 -5.54 -10.64 -9.04
CA MET A 215 -4.11 -10.38 -9.04
C MET A 215 -3.30 -11.69 -9.03
N LYS A 216 -3.72 -12.67 -8.20
CA LYS A 216 -3.09 -13.98 -8.12
C LYS A 216 -3.27 -14.82 -9.39
N GLU A 217 -4.26 -14.51 -10.23
CA GLU A 217 -4.44 -15.16 -11.54
C GLU A 217 -3.54 -14.58 -12.64
N LEU A 218 -2.84 -13.46 -12.39
CA LEU A 218 -1.95 -12.87 -13.39
C LEU A 218 -0.77 -13.81 -13.72
N PRO A 219 -0.27 -13.78 -14.97
CA PRO A 219 0.91 -14.55 -15.36
C PRO A 219 2.11 -14.25 -14.43
N GLY A 220 2.62 -15.29 -13.76
CA GLY A 220 3.74 -15.18 -12.83
C GLY A 220 3.39 -14.77 -11.39
N MET A 221 2.09 -14.64 -11.08
CA MET A 221 1.54 -14.35 -9.74
C MET A 221 0.76 -15.54 -9.12
N ALA A 222 0.55 -16.62 -9.87
CA ALA A 222 -0.12 -17.81 -9.32
C ALA A 222 0.65 -18.38 -8.11
N PRO A 223 -0.01 -18.69 -6.98
CA PRO A 223 0.62 -19.30 -5.82
C PRO A 223 1.39 -20.57 -6.20
N LEU A 224 2.57 -20.74 -5.60
CA LEU A 224 3.37 -21.95 -5.75
C LEU A 224 2.79 -22.97 -4.76
N GLY A 225 2.16 -24.02 -5.28
CA GLY A 225 1.56 -25.09 -4.47
C GLY A 225 2.57 -25.96 -3.74
#